data_AF-A0AA49Q2C7-F1
#
_entry.id   AF-A0AA49Q2C7-F1
#
_cell.length_a   1.000
_cell.length_b   1.000
_cell.length_c   1.000
_cell.angle_alpha   90.00
_cell.angle_beta   90.00
_cell.angle_gamma   90.00
#
_symmetry.space_group_name_H-M   'P 1'
#
loop_
_entity.id
_entity.type
_entity.pdbx_description
1 polymer ?
#
loop_
_entity_poly.entity_id
_entity_poly.type
_entity_poly.pdbx_seq_one_letter_code
_entity_poly.pdbx_strand_id
1 'polypeptide(L)'
;MDDHTVHCKNNDLENCAQKIVSFIAEKYAQPRICFVGLQPALVEACSSKFSVKVLDLDKDNIGKEKSGVLILDGEKDYKDAIEWCDIALVTGSVIVNGTIENILKVQKPLIFFGTTAAGPAKLMGWERFCPCSY
;
A
#
# COMPACT_ATOMS: atom_id res chain seq x y z
N MET A 1 11.23 -18.22 20.18
CA MET A 1 11.47 -18.76 18.83
C MET A 1 10.09 -19.05 18.28
N ASP A 2 9.56 -18.17 17.43
CA ASP A 2 8.38 -18.47 16.61
C ASP A 2 8.47 -17.57 15.38
N ASP A 3 9.19 -18.12 14.40
CA ASP A 3 9.40 -17.61 13.05
C ASP A 3 8.16 -17.99 12.23
N HIS A 4 7.13 -17.14 12.28
CA HIS A 4 5.91 -17.34 11.47
C HIS A 4 5.73 -16.16 10.51
N THR A 5 6.59 -16.11 9.50
CA THR A 5 6.31 -15.39 8.26
C THR A 5 6.21 -16.39 7.12
N VAL A 6 5.23 -17.29 7.20
CA VAL A 6 4.92 -18.18 6.06
C VAL A 6 4.33 -17.31 4.95
N HIS A 7 5.16 -17.13 3.92
CA HIS A 7 4.88 -16.35 2.73
C HIS A 7 3.87 -17.10 1.84
N CYS A 8 2.84 -16.39 1.39
CA CYS A 8 1.95 -16.90 0.36
C CYS A 8 2.76 -17.10 -0.95
N LYS A 9 2.97 -18.36 -1.36
CA LYS A 9 3.56 -18.72 -2.66
C LYS A 9 2.71 -18.09 -3.76
N ASN A 10 3.36 -17.57 -4.81
CA ASN A 10 2.87 -16.87 -6.02
C ASN A 10 1.39 -17.00 -6.47
N ASN A 11 0.67 -18.09 -6.16
CA ASN A 11 -0.75 -18.29 -6.47
C ASN A 11 -1.75 -17.52 -5.57
N ASP A 12 -1.31 -16.89 -4.48
CA ASP A 12 -2.21 -16.23 -3.50
C ASP A 12 -2.25 -14.68 -3.59
N LEU A 13 -1.54 -14.09 -4.56
CA LEU A 13 -1.49 -12.64 -4.76
C LEU A 13 -2.82 -12.06 -5.24
N GLU A 14 -3.52 -12.72 -6.17
CA GLU A 14 -4.87 -12.34 -6.60
C GLU A 14 -5.88 -12.44 -5.45
N ASN A 15 -5.76 -13.48 -4.63
CA ASN A 15 -6.64 -13.70 -3.48
C ASN A 15 -6.41 -12.62 -2.41
N CYS A 16 -5.15 -12.23 -2.19
CA CYS A 16 -4.81 -11.08 -1.34
C CYS A 16 -5.35 -9.76 -1.90
N ALA A 17 -5.27 -9.57 -3.22
CA ALA A 17 -5.75 -8.36 -3.89
C ALA A 17 -7.27 -8.22 -3.83
N GLN A 18 -8.02 -9.31 -4.02
CA GLN A 18 -9.48 -9.28 -3.85
C GLN A 18 -9.88 -9.02 -2.39
N LYS A 19 -9.18 -9.64 -1.43
CA LYS A 19 -9.46 -9.42 0.00
C LYS A 19 -9.17 -7.98 0.44
N ILE A 20 -8.16 -7.30 -0.11
CA ILE A 20 -7.90 -5.89 0.25
C ILE A 20 -9.00 -4.98 -0.30
N VAL A 21 -9.50 -5.27 -1.50
CA VAL A 21 -10.60 -4.52 -2.11
C VAL A 21 -11.88 -4.66 -1.29
N SER A 22 -12.20 -5.88 -0.83
CA SER A 22 -13.34 -6.12 0.06
C SER A 22 -13.16 -5.42 1.40
N PHE A 23 -12.01 -5.57 2.05
CA PHE A 23 -11.70 -4.92 3.33
C PHE A 23 -11.87 -3.39 3.25
N ILE A 24 -11.33 -2.78 2.19
CA ILE A 24 -11.44 -1.33 1.98
C ILE A 24 -12.89 -0.93 1.70
N ALA A 25 -13.62 -1.70 0.89
CA ALA A 25 -15.01 -1.41 0.58
C ALA A 25 -15.92 -1.52 1.81
N GLU A 26 -15.73 -2.53 2.66
CA GLU A 26 -16.54 -2.73 3.86
C GLU A 26 -16.29 -1.63 4.90
N LYS A 27 -15.03 -1.21 5.05
CA LYS A 27 -14.63 -0.27 6.11
C LYS A 27 -14.76 1.20 5.70
N TYR A 28 -14.48 1.51 4.44
CA TYR A 28 -14.37 2.89 3.95
C TYR A 28 -15.31 3.20 2.77
N ALA A 29 -16.18 2.24 2.39
CA ALA A 29 -17.09 2.33 1.25
C ALA A 29 -16.38 2.51 -0.11
N GLN A 30 -16.16 3.75 -0.55
CA GLN A 30 -15.56 4.04 -1.84
C GLN A 30 -14.50 5.16 -1.72
N PRO A 31 -13.40 4.92 -0.99
CA PRO A 31 -12.39 5.94 -0.74
C PRO A 31 -11.52 6.19 -1.98
N ARG A 32 -10.88 7.36 -2.00
CA ARG A 32 -9.70 7.63 -2.83
C ARG A 32 -8.47 7.03 -2.17
N ILE A 33 -7.66 6.30 -2.92
CA ILE A 33 -6.56 5.51 -2.40
C ILE A 33 -5.24 6.04 -2.94
N CYS A 34 -4.29 6.36 -2.05
CA CYS A 34 -2.91 6.62 -2.43
C CYS A 34 -2.03 5.42 -2.08
N PHE A 35 -1.40 4.80 -3.07
CA PHE A 35 -0.34 3.83 -2.85
C PHE A 35 0.98 4.55 -2.73
N VAL A 36 1.68 4.31 -1.63
CA VAL A 36 3.09 4.68 -1.48
C VAL A 36 3.90 3.41 -1.70
N GLY A 37 4.54 3.33 -2.86
CA GLY A 37 5.18 2.14 -3.41
C GLY A 37 4.30 1.37 -4.38
N LEU A 38 4.90 0.91 -5.48
CA LEU A 38 4.22 0.16 -6.53
C LEU A 38 4.12 -1.34 -6.19
N GLN A 39 2.89 -1.84 -6.09
CA GLN A 39 2.60 -3.28 -6.19
C GLN A 39 1.54 -3.50 -7.29
N PRO A 40 1.94 -3.97 -8.50
CA PRO A 40 1.05 -4.03 -9.66
C PRO A 40 -0.28 -4.78 -9.40
N ALA A 41 -0.22 -5.95 -8.74
CA ALA A 41 -1.41 -6.76 -8.47
C ALA A 41 -2.44 -6.08 -7.54
N LEU A 42 -2.01 -5.32 -6.53
CA LEU A 42 -2.95 -4.58 -5.67
C LEU A 42 -3.46 -3.32 -6.36
N VAL A 43 -2.58 -2.64 -7.09
CA VAL A 43 -2.95 -1.44 -7.86
C VAL A 43 -4.04 -1.80 -8.86
N GLU A 44 -3.90 -2.89 -9.60
CA GLU A 44 -4.87 -3.36 -10.57
C GLU A 44 -6.23 -3.73 -9.96
N ALA A 45 -6.21 -4.47 -8.85
CA ALA A 45 -7.44 -4.85 -8.17
C ALA A 45 -8.17 -3.62 -7.57
N CYS A 46 -7.42 -2.69 -6.97
CA CYS A 46 -7.99 -1.48 -6.39
C CYS A 46 -8.44 -0.47 -7.46
N SER A 47 -7.68 -0.28 -8.54
CA SER A 47 -8.02 0.68 -9.61
C SER A 47 -9.31 0.30 -10.35
N SER A 48 -9.65 -0.99 -10.36
CA SER A 48 -10.90 -1.50 -10.93
C SER A 48 -12.15 -1.07 -10.14
N LYS A 49 -12.02 -0.63 -8.88
CA LYS A 49 -13.16 -0.28 -8.00
C LYS A 49 -13.08 1.11 -7.38
N PHE A 50 -11.87 1.65 -7.22
CA PHE A 50 -11.59 2.89 -6.50
C PHE A 50 -10.76 3.83 -7.35
N SER A 51 -10.78 5.13 -7.00
CA SER A 51 -9.83 6.08 -7.56
C SER A 51 -8.47 5.89 -6.90
N VAL A 52 -7.45 5.61 -7.70
CA VAL A 52 -6.11 5.26 -7.23
C VAL A 52 -5.07 6.26 -7.76
N LYS A 53 -4.16 6.69 -6.87
CA LYS A 53 -2.87 7.29 -7.22
C LYS A 53 -1.75 6.39 -6.72
N VAL A 54 -0.66 6.28 -7.47
CA VAL A 54 0.51 5.50 -7.06
C VAL A 54 1.73 6.41 -7.06
N LEU A 55 2.44 6.44 -5.95
CA LEU A 55 3.72 7.11 -5.79
C LEU A 55 4.84 6.07 -5.79
N ASP A 56 5.89 6.31 -6.56
CA ASP A 56 7.10 5.48 -6.54
C ASP A 56 8.34 6.39 -6.44
N LEU A 57 9.39 5.89 -5.79
CA LEU A 57 10.70 6.55 -5.75
C LEU A 57 11.62 6.05 -6.87
N ASP A 58 11.27 4.92 -7.49
CA ASP A 58 11.99 4.37 -8.63
C ASP A 58 11.72 5.20 -9.89
N LYS A 59 12.75 5.93 -10.34
CA LYS A 59 12.71 6.77 -11.55
C LYS A 59 12.41 5.99 -12.82
N ASP A 60 12.67 4.68 -12.83
CA ASP A 60 12.29 3.83 -13.95
C ASP A 60 10.79 3.57 -13.99
N ASN A 61 10.06 3.74 -12.89
CA ASN A 61 8.60 3.58 -12.85
C ASN A 61 7.87 4.90 -13.04
N ILE A 62 8.42 6.01 -12.52
CA ILE A 62 7.79 7.34 -12.57
C ILE A 62 7.48 7.75 -14.02
N GLY A 63 6.27 8.27 -14.25
CA GLY A 63 5.79 8.71 -15.56
C GLY A 63 5.34 7.58 -16.49
N LYS A 64 5.45 6.31 -16.07
CA LYS A 64 4.89 5.17 -16.80
C LYS A 64 3.48 4.87 -16.32
N GLU A 65 2.69 4.27 -17.19
CA GLU A 65 1.40 3.70 -16.83
C GLU A 65 1.58 2.21 -16.50
N LYS A 66 1.08 1.78 -15.34
CA LYS A 66 1.04 0.38 -14.94
C LYS A 66 -0.35 0.03 -14.43
N SER A 67 -0.93 -1.04 -14.96
CA SER A 67 -2.31 -1.46 -14.66
C SER A 67 -3.33 -0.32 -14.81
N GLY A 68 -3.14 0.50 -15.87
CA GLY A 68 -4.00 1.65 -16.18
C GLY A 68 -3.86 2.86 -15.26
N VAL A 69 -2.84 2.89 -14.39
CA VAL A 69 -2.59 3.99 -13.45
C VAL A 69 -1.22 4.61 -13.72
N LEU A 70 -1.18 5.94 -13.83
CA LEU A 70 0.06 6.71 -13.94
C LEU A 70 0.83 6.65 -12.61
N ILE A 71 2.11 6.29 -12.70
CA ILE A 71 3.01 6.32 -11.55
C ILE A 71 3.56 7.74 -11.37
N LEU A 72 3.29 8.31 -10.21
CA LEU A 72 3.70 9.66 -9.80
C LEU A 72 5.02 9.63 -9.03
N ASP A 73 5.68 10.79 -8.98
CA ASP A 73 6.96 10.96 -8.30
C ASP A 73 6.73 11.03 -6.79
N GLY A 74 7.28 10.05 -6.07
CA GLY A 74 7.14 9.91 -4.62
C GLY A 74 7.82 11.01 -3.79
N GLU A 75 8.62 11.88 -4.40
CA GLU A 75 9.20 13.05 -3.73
C GLU A 75 8.41 14.33 -4.06
N LYS A 76 8.05 14.52 -5.34
CA LYS A 76 7.39 15.76 -5.79
C LYS A 76 5.88 15.75 -5.59
N ASP A 77 5.22 14.64 -5.92
CA ASP A 77 3.76 14.53 -5.92
C ASP A 77 3.21 14.01 -4.58
N TYR A 78 4.10 13.66 -3.63
CA TYR A 78 3.73 13.06 -2.35
C TYR A 78 2.68 13.88 -1.61
N LYS A 79 2.91 15.18 -1.46
CA LYS A 79 2.04 16.06 -0.68
C LYS A 79 0.63 16.12 -1.29
N ASP A 80 0.54 16.41 -2.58
CA ASP A 80 -0.72 16.48 -3.31
C ASP A 80 -1.47 15.13 -3.35
N ALA A 81 -0.76 14.01 -3.50
CA ALA A 81 -1.37 12.69 -3.51
C ALA A 81 -1.90 12.30 -2.12
N ILE A 82 -1.16 12.60 -1.07
CA ILE A 82 -1.59 12.37 0.32
C ILE A 82 -2.74 13.28 0.70
N GLU A 83 -2.74 14.56 0.33
CA GLU A 83 -3.86 15.47 0.60
C GLU A 83 -5.14 15.06 -0.17
N TRP A 84 -4.98 14.49 -1.36
CA TRP A 84 -6.10 14.02 -2.17
C TRP A 84 -6.73 12.71 -1.68
N CYS A 85 -5.97 11.76 -1.12
CA CYS A 85 -6.53 10.45 -0.78
C CYS A 85 -7.37 10.47 0.50
N ASP A 86 -8.28 9.52 0.66
CA ASP A 86 -8.98 9.29 1.92
C ASP A 86 -8.26 8.23 2.75
N ILE A 87 -7.58 7.28 2.09
CA ILE A 87 -6.71 6.28 2.71
C ILE A 87 -5.36 6.19 1.98
N ALA A 88 -4.30 5.88 2.73
CA ALA A 88 -2.98 5.60 2.16
C ALA A 88 -2.58 4.13 2.41
N LEU A 89 -2.30 3.42 1.32
CA LEU A 89 -1.72 2.08 1.35
C LEU A 89 -0.20 2.23 1.24
N VAL A 90 0.52 1.75 2.24
CA VAL A 90 1.97 1.99 2.36
C VAL A 90 2.73 0.67 2.36
N THR A 91 3.69 0.53 1.44
CA THR A 91 4.55 -0.66 1.42
C THR A 91 5.53 -0.68 2.60
N GLY A 92 5.87 -1.87 3.10
CA GLY A 92 6.88 -2.05 4.14
C GLY A 92 8.30 -1.57 3.76
N SER A 93 8.62 -1.33 2.49
CA SER A 93 9.94 -0.79 2.10
C SER A 93 10.15 0.67 2.52
N VAL A 94 9.08 1.42 2.77
CA VAL A 94 9.16 2.80 3.32
C VAL A 94 9.83 2.80 4.71
N ILE A 95 9.70 1.69 5.44
CA ILE A 95 10.31 1.50 6.75
C ILE A 95 11.84 1.42 6.65
N VAL A 96 12.33 0.80 5.58
CA VAL A 96 13.77 0.61 5.34
C VAL A 96 14.42 1.88 4.79
N ASN A 97 13.67 2.67 4.03
CA ASN A 97 14.18 3.89 3.36
C ASN A 97 14.16 5.15 4.25
N GLY A 98 13.75 5.06 5.51
CA GLY A 98 13.73 6.20 6.45
C GLY A 98 12.66 7.26 6.17
N THR A 99 11.78 7.05 5.18
CA THR A 99 10.69 7.98 4.84
C THR A 99 9.41 7.75 5.65
N ILE A 100 9.44 6.77 6.57
CA ILE A 100 8.32 6.39 7.42
C ILE A 100 7.83 7.53 8.33
N GLU A 101 8.75 8.37 8.83
CA GLU A 101 8.40 9.46 9.75
C GLU A 101 7.49 10.51 9.09
N ASN A 102 7.65 10.73 7.78
CA ASN A 102 6.80 11.64 7.04
C ASN A 102 5.41 11.06 6.77
N ILE A 103 5.32 9.73 6.62
CA ILE A 103 4.05 9.03 6.47
C ILE A 103 3.29 8.99 7.79
N LEU A 104 3.96 8.73 8.92
CA LEU A 104 3.32 8.65 10.23
C LEU A 104 2.77 9.99 10.73
N LYS A 105 3.27 11.11 10.19
CA LYS A 105 2.74 12.46 10.47
C LYS A 105 1.43 12.74 9.71
N VAL A 106 1.05 11.90 8.75
CA VAL A 106 -0.20 12.04 8.01
C VAL A 106 -1.36 11.66 8.92
N GLN A 107 -2.31 12.57 9.13
CA GLN A 107 -3.53 12.32 9.92
C GLN A 107 -4.60 11.56 9.12
N LYS A 108 -4.20 10.61 8.27
CA LYS A 108 -5.11 9.81 7.43
C LYS A 108 -4.98 8.34 7.78
N PRO A 109 -6.03 7.52 7.55
CA PRO A 109 -5.93 6.07 7.70
C PRO A 109 -4.77 5.51 6.87
N LEU A 110 -3.82 4.89 7.56
CA LEU A 110 -2.66 4.22 6.97
C LEU A 110 -2.87 2.71 7.06
N ILE A 111 -2.78 2.03 5.92
CA ILE A 111 -2.85 0.58 5.85
C ILE A 111 -1.50 0.10 5.29
N PHE A 112 -0.71 -0.58 6.12
CA PHE A 112 0.57 -1.12 5.68
C PHE A 112 0.39 -2.48 5.01
N PHE A 113 1.04 -2.67 3.86
CA PHE A 113 1.04 -3.93 3.11
C PHE A 113 2.46 -4.41 2.78
N GLY A 114 2.57 -5.70 2.45
CA GLY A 114 3.85 -6.37 2.16
C GLY A 114 4.50 -7.05 3.37
N THR A 115 5.45 -7.94 3.09
CA THR A 115 6.14 -8.78 4.09
C THR A 115 7.06 -7.97 5.00
N THR A 116 7.70 -6.94 4.49
CA THR A 116 8.63 -6.07 5.24
C THR A 116 7.93 -5.25 6.33
N ALA A 117 6.62 -5.01 6.19
CA ALA A 117 5.82 -4.33 7.22
C ALA A 117 5.45 -5.24 8.41
N ALA A 118 5.73 -6.55 8.33
CA ALA A 118 5.23 -7.53 9.29
C ALA A 118 5.74 -7.35 10.72
N GLY A 119 7.04 -7.09 10.87
CA GLY A 119 7.66 -6.81 12.18
C GLY A 119 7.25 -5.43 12.73
N PRO A 120 7.47 -4.35 11.97
CA PRO A 120 7.21 -2.98 12.44
C PRO A 120 5.74 -2.70 12.77
N ALA A 121 4.78 -3.18 11.97
CA ALA A 121 3.36 -2.92 12.23
C ALA A 121 2.87 -3.58 13.53
N LYS A 122 3.39 -4.77 13.88
CA LYS A 122 3.08 -5.46 15.13
C LYS A 122 3.71 -4.78 16.36
N LEU A 123 4.90 -4.20 16.18
CA LEU A 123 5.60 -3.43 17.23
C LEU A 123 4.97 -2.06 17.47
N MET A 124 4.38 -1.44 16.44
CA MET A 124 3.91 -0.05 16.47
C MET A 124 2.38 0.11 16.53
N GLY A 125 1.61 -0.99 16.54
CA GLY A 125 0.15 -0.96 16.60
C GLY A 125 -0.54 -0.46 15.32
N TRP A 126 0.13 -0.56 14.17
CA TRP A 126 -0.41 -0.09 12.89
C TRP A 126 -1.36 -1.10 12.25
N GLU A 127 -2.36 -0.58 11.54
CA GLU A 127 -3.29 -1.39 10.77
C GLU A 127 -2.55 -2.07 9.62
N ARG A 128 -2.36 -3.39 9.76
CA ARG A 128 -1.67 -4.24 8.81
C ARG A 128 -2.69 -5.11 8.07
N PHE A 129 -2.59 -5.12 6.75
CA PHE A 129 -3.30 -6.09 5.94
C PHE A 129 -2.35 -7.22 5.52
N CYS A 130 -2.48 -8.39 6.17
CA CYS A 130 -1.75 -9.59 5.77
C CYS A 130 -2.57 -10.85 6.09
N PRO A 131 -3.45 -11.28 5.17
CA PRO A 131 -4.37 -12.39 5.41
C PRO A 131 -3.70 -13.77 5.48
N CYS A 132 -2.40 -13.88 5.20
CA CYS A 132 -1.64 -15.15 5.27
C CYS A 132 -0.70 -15.26 6.49
N SER A 133 -0.58 -14.24 7.34
CA SER A 133 0.26 -14.32 8.55
C SER A 133 -0.58 -14.93 9.68
N TYR A 134 -0.43 -16.23 9.93
CA TYR A 134 -0.79 -16.86 11.20
C TYR A 134 0.30 -16.59 12.25
#